data_AF-A0A920J7P0-F1
#
_entry.id   AF-A0A920J7P0-F1
#
_cell.length_a   1.000
_cell.length_b   1.000
_cell.length_c   1.000
_cell.angle_alpha   90.00
_cell.angle_beta   90.00
_cell.angle_gamma   90.00
#
_symmetry.space_group_name_H-M   'P 1'
#
loop_
_entity.id
_entity.type
_entity.pdbx_description
1 polymer ?
#
loop_
_entity_poly.entity_id
_entity_poly.type
_entity_poly.pdbx_seq_one_letter_code
_entity_poly.pdbx_strand_id
1 'polypeptide(L)' 'MWNAARFINGYENKGNNFEAESESDKWILKEFEQLKADVEDNVNHYRLDLAINHVYEFFWNKFCDVYIEECKKTEKK' A
#
# COMPACT_ATOMS: atom_id res chain seq x y z
N MET A 1 -2.19 9.91 5.65
CA MET A 1 -1.13 9.87 4.62
C MET A 1 0.21 10.47 5.05
N TRP A 2 0.27 11.69 5.61
CA TRP A 2 1.56 12.34 5.93
C TRP A 2 2.52 11.53 6.81
N ASN A 3 2.02 10.86 7.88
CA ASN A 3 2.86 10.03 8.74
C ASN A 3 3.53 8.86 7.98
N ALA A 4 2.78 8.19 7.12
CA ALA A 4 3.31 7.11 6.28
C ALA A 4 4.37 7.64 5.30
N ALA A 5 4.10 8.78 4.64
CA ALA A 5 5.07 9.41 3.74
C ALA A 5 6.36 9.79 4.48
N ARG A 6 6.25 10.36 5.69
CA ARG A 6 7.41 10.69 6.54
C ARG A 6 8.23 9.45 6.89
N PHE A 7 7.57 8.33 7.21
CA PHE A 7 8.23 7.06 7.51
C PHE A 7 9.00 6.54 6.29
N ILE A 8 8.36 6.48 5.12
CA ILE A 8 8.97 6.03 3.86
C ILE A 8 10.16 6.90 3.48
N ASN A 9 10.08 8.21 3.69
CA ASN A 9 11.19 9.14 3.41
C ASN A 9 12.41 8.94 4.32
N GLY A 10 12.31 8.11 5.37
CA GLY A 10 13.44 7.67 6.18
C GLY A 10 14.29 6.58 5.53
N TYR A 11 13.82 5.97 4.44
CA TYR A 11 14.52 4.89 3.73
C TYR A 11 15.31 5.40 2.53
N GLU A 12 16.36 4.67 2.16
CA GLU A 12 17.10 4.93 0.92
C GLU A 12 16.20 4.72 -0.30
N ASN A 13 16.19 5.70 -1.19
CA ASN A 13 15.48 5.59 -2.46
C ASN A 13 16.27 4.69 -3.43
N LYS A 14 15.88 3.42 -3.51
CA LYS A 14 16.45 2.43 -4.45
C LYS A 14 15.91 2.55 -5.88
N GLY A 15 15.22 3.65 -6.22
CA GLY A 15 14.60 3.87 -7.52
C GLY A 15 13.26 3.16 -7.66
N ASN A 16 12.83 2.91 -8.90
CA ASN A 16 11.51 2.37 -9.21
C ASN A 16 11.46 0.83 -9.22
N ASN A 17 12.52 0.15 -8.79
CA ASN A 17 12.56 -1.31 -8.76
C ASN A 17 12.05 -1.81 -7.41
N PHE A 18 10.77 -2.18 -7.37
CA PHE A 18 10.19 -2.89 -6.24
C PHE A 18 10.32 -4.39 -6.49
N GLU A 19 11.22 -5.05 -5.76
CA GLU A 19 11.36 -6.50 -5.76
C GLU A 19 10.76 -7.05 -4.47
N ALA A 20 9.77 -7.93 -4.59
CA ALA A 20 9.10 -8.53 -3.44
C ALA A 20 9.94 -9.67 -2.87
N GLU A 21 10.74 -9.38 -1.85
CA GLU A 21 11.64 -10.35 -1.22
C GLU A 21 10.94 -11.12 -0.09
N SER A 22 10.08 -10.45 0.67
CA SER A 22 9.34 -11.04 1.79
C SER A 22 7.93 -11.50 1.42
N GLU A 23 7.35 -12.40 2.21
CA GLU A 23 5.94 -12.79 2.06
C GLU A 23 4.99 -11.60 2.29
N SER A 24 5.36 -10.65 3.16
CA SER A 24 4.62 -9.40 3.37
C SER A 24 4.67 -8.50 2.13
N ASP A 25 5.80 -8.47 1.42
CA ASP A 25 5.98 -7.68 0.19
C ASP A 25 5.11 -8.24 -0.95
N LYS A 26 5.10 -9.57 -1.09
CA LYS A 26 4.24 -10.26 -2.07
C LYS A 26 2.77 -10.04 -1.75
N TRP A 27 2.40 -10.11 -0.47
CA TRP A 27 1.03 -9.88 -0.03
C TRP A 27 0.57 -8.46 -0.35
N ILE A 28 1.32 -7.42 0.05
CA ILE A 28 0.89 -6.03 -0.18
C ILE A 28 0.83 -5.71 -1.67
N LEU A 29 1.71 -6.30 -2.49
CA LEU A 29 1.69 -6.14 -3.94
C LEU A 29 0.40 -6.70 -4.54
N LYS A 30 0.00 -7.91 -4.12
CA LYS A 30 -1.27 -8.52 -4.56
C LYS A 30 -2.49 -7.68 -4.14
N GLU A 31 -2.50 -7.18 -2.91
CA GLU A 31 -3.57 -6.30 -2.43
C GLU A 31 -3.64 -4.99 -3.24
N PHE A 32 -2.48 -4.46 -3.65
CA PHE A 32 -2.40 -3.26 -4.50
C PHE A 32 -2.89 -3.51 -5.92
N GLU A 33 -2.54 -4.65 -6.52
CA GLU A 33 -3.05 -5.05 -7.84
C GLU A 33 -4.58 -5.19 -7.83
N GLN A 34 -5.14 -5.80 -6.77
CA GLN A 34 -6.58 -5.89 -6.59
C GLN A 34 -7.22 -4.50 -6.45
N LEU A 35 -6.66 -3.64 -5.58
CA LEU A 35 -7.15 -2.27 -5.42
C LEU A 35 -7.17 -1.53 -6.75
N LYS A 36 -6.11 -1.65 -7.55
CA LYS A 36 -6.01 -0.99 -8.85
C LYS A 36 -7.16 -1.40 -9.76
N ALA A 37 -7.42 -2.70 -9.87
CA ALA A 37 -8.53 -3.22 -10.67
C ALA A 37 -9.90 -2.71 -10.17
N ASP A 38 -10.13 -2.74 -8.86
CA ASP A 38 -11.38 -2.29 -8.24
C ASP A 38 -11.61 -0.78 -8.44
N VAL A 39 -10.55 0.02 -8.29
CA VAL A 39 -10.62 1.48 -8.49
C VAL A 39 -10.85 1.81 -9.96
N GLU A 40 -10.16 1.13 -10.88
CA GLU A 40 -10.33 1.32 -12.33
C GLU A 40 -11.79 1.02 -12.74
N ASP A 41 -12.35 -0.10 -12.30
CA ASP A 41 -13.74 -0.47 -12.56
C ASP A 41 -14.73 0.55 -11.96
N ASN A 42 -14.56 0.93 -10.70
CA ASN A 42 -15.43 1.91 -10.05
C ASN A 42 -15.37 3.28 -10.72
N VAL A 43 -14.18 3.72 -11.14
CA VAL A 43 -14.02 5.00 -11.87
C VAL A 43 -14.70 4.94 -13.23
N ASN A 44 -14.55 3.83 -13.98
CA ASN A 44 -15.22 3.64 -15.27
C ASN A 44 -16.75 3.68 -15.15
N HIS A 45 -17.29 3.24 -14.01
CA HIS A 45 -18.72 3.28 -13.70
C HIS A 45 -19.17 4.54 -12.94
N TYR A 46 -18.33 5.58 -12.84
CA TYR A 46 -18.59 6.82 -12.09
C TYR A 46 -18.94 6.61 -10.59
N ARG A 47 -18.59 5.45 -10.03
CA ARG A 47 -18.73 5.11 -8.60
C ARG A 47 -17.55 5.61 -7.79
N LEU A 48 -17.32 6.92 -7.85
CA LEU A 48 -16.21 7.57 -7.15
C LEU A 48 -16.29 7.41 -5.63
N ASP A 49 -17.52 7.28 -5.10
CA ASP A 49 -17.78 6.95 -3.70
C ASP A 49 -17.12 5.63 -3.29
N LEU A 50 -17.30 4.57 -4.10
CA LEU A 50 -16.69 3.27 -3.85
C LEU A 50 -15.19 3.31 -4.09
N ALA A 51 -14.74 3.89 -5.21
CA ALA A 51 -13.31 3.99 -5.52
C ALA A 51 -12.52 4.61 -4.36
N ILE A 52 -13.02 5.72 -3.81
CA ILE A 52 -12.40 6.40 -2.68
C ILE A 52 -12.43 5.54 -1.42
N ASN A 53 -13.54 4.85 -1.12
CA ASN A 53 -13.63 3.94 0.01
C ASN A 53 -12.61 2.79 -0.08
N HIS A 54 -12.43 2.18 -1.25
CA HIS A 54 -11.43 1.13 -1.48
C HIS A 54 -10.00 1.65 -1.25
N VAL A 55 -9.67 2.85 -1.74
CA VAL A 55 -8.36 3.47 -1.51
C VAL A 55 -8.14 3.72 -0.02
N TYR A 56 -9.15 4.22 0.69
CA TYR A 56 -9.05 4.46 2.14
C TYR A 56 -8.83 3.15 2.92
N GLU A 57 -9.59 2.11 2.61
CA GLU A 57 -9.47 0.81 3.26
C GLU A 57 -8.07 0.22 3.03
N PHE A 58 -7.60 0.19 1.79
CA PHE A 58 -6.26 -0.29 1.48
C PHE A 58 -5.18 0.54 2.18
N PHE A 59 -5.23 1.86 2.05
CA PHE A 59 -4.15 2.72 2.54
C PHE A 59 -4.01 2.64 4.07
N TRP A 60 -5.11 2.66 4.81
CA TRP A 60 -5.05 2.65 6.27
C TRP A 60 -4.94 1.23 6.82
N ASN A 61 -5.86 0.33 6.45
CA ASN A 61 -5.97 -0.95 7.14
C ASN A 61 -4.95 -1.98 6.64
N LYS A 62 -4.54 -1.91 5.37
CA LYS A 62 -3.60 -2.89 4.78
C LYS A 62 -2.18 -2.33 4.73
N PHE A 63 -2.02 -1.13 4.20
CA PHE A 63 -0.70 -0.54 4.03
C PHE A 63 -0.13 0.03 5.34
N CYS A 64 -0.87 0.89 6.05
CA CYS A 64 -0.35 1.49 7.29
C CYS A 64 -0.37 0.50 8.47
N ASP A 65 -1.51 -0.10 8.78
CA ASP A 65 -1.67 -0.89 10.01
C ASP A 65 -0.96 -2.25 9.97
N VAL A 66 -0.79 -2.83 8.77
CA VAL A 66 -0.13 -4.12 8.59
C VAL A 66 1.25 -3.93 7.98
N TYR A 67 1.34 -3.51 6.72
CA TYR A 67 2.61 -3.56 5.99
C TYR A 67 3.70 -2.66 6.60
N ILE A 68 3.40 -1.39 6.87
CA ILE A 68 4.35 -0.47 7.51
C ILE A 68 4.75 -0.95 8.91
N GLU A 69 3.82 -1.50 9.69
CA GLU A 69 4.14 -2.04 11.02
C GLU A 69 5.02 -3.29 10.95
N GLU A 70 4.86 -4.16 9.93
CA GLU A 70 5.78 -5.27 9.68
C GLU A 70 7.18 -4.77 9.30
N CYS A 71 7.30 -3.75 8.43
CA CYS A 71 8.59 -3.13 8.11
C CYS A 71 9.32 -2.61 9.36
N LYS A 72 8.61 -1.94 10.27
CA LYS A 72 9.15 -1.44 11.55
C LYS A 72 9.68 -2.55 12.46
N LYS A 73 9.10 -3.75 12.41
CA LYS A 73 9.56 -4.90 13.21
C LYS A 73 10.88 -5.44 12.67
N THR A 74 11.03 -5.49 11.35
CA THR A 74 12.24 -6.01 10.69
C THR A 74 13.47 -5.14 10.94
N GLU A 75 13.31 -3.81 11.07
CA GLU A 75 14.42 -2.88 11.39
C GLU A 75 14.99 -3.01 12.81
N LYS A 76 14.22 -3.57 13.75
CA LYS A 76 14.64 -3.69 15.15
C LYS A 76 15.51 -4.92 15.43
N LYS A 77 15.96 -5.62 14.39
CA LYS A 77 16.94 -6.72 14.46
C LYS A 77 18.28 -6.27 13.89
#